data_AF-A0A410D7Q9-F1
#
_entry.id   AF-A0A410D7Q9-F1
#
_cell.length_a   1.000
_cell.length_b   1.000
_cell.length_c   1.000
_cell.angle_alpha   90.00
_cell.angle_beta   90.00
_cell.angle_gamma   90.00
#
_symmetry.space_group_name_H-M   'P 1'
#
loop_
_entity.id
_entity.type
_entity.pdbx_description
1 polymer ?
#
loop_
_entity_poly.entity_id
_entity_poly.type
_entity_poly.pdbx_seq_one_letter_code
_entity_poly.pdbx_strand_id
1 'polypeptide(L)'
;MSKFRFKIKNLYLFFLFVEILISIVTQGLFARAFSLITLINHLSVVSLLSLNLGLIIFIIQGGFFDGMTYSFKRVARAIRKKQLGQQEAEAEAPLAEMKHRDGSQRWPITWPLILSSLLLFVTTVLISLAF
;
A
#
# COMPACT_ATOMS: atom_id res chain seq x y z
N MET A 1 -12.72 -19.11 -19.69
CA MET A 1 -11.92 -18.38 -18.67
C MET A 1 -12.73 -17.23 -18.06
N SER A 2 -13.82 -17.48 -17.31
CA SER A 2 -14.69 -16.42 -16.74
C SER A 2 -14.86 -16.47 -15.20
N LYS A 3 -14.06 -17.29 -14.49
CA LYS A 3 -14.19 -17.46 -13.03
C LYS A 3 -13.26 -16.58 -12.18
N PHE A 4 -12.47 -15.68 -12.78
CA PHE A 4 -11.53 -14.81 -12.06
C PHE A 4 -12.01 -13.35 -11.93
N ARG A 5 -13.33 -13.15 -11.82
CA ARG A 5 -13.94 -11.89 -11.34
C ARG A 5 -14.53 -12.11 -9.95
N PHE A 6 -13.79 -12.75 -9.04
CA PHE A 6 -13.99 -12.48 -7.62
C PHE A 6 -13.68 -10.98 -7.47
N LYS A 7 -14.75 -10.17 -7.47
CA LYS A 7 -14.67 -8.73 -7.73
C LYS A 7 -13.68 -8.16 -6.73
N ILE A 8 -12.67 -7.43 -7.20
CA ILE A 8 -11.64 -6.76 -6.39
C ILE A 8 -12.23 -6.12 -5.10
N LYS A 9 -13.46 -5.59 -5.16
CA LYS A 9 -14.26 -5.12 -4.01
C LYS A 9 -14.41 -6.15 -2.87
N ASN A 10 -14.68 -7.41 -3.18
CA ASN A 10 -14.81 -8.50 -2.21
C ASN A 10 -13.48 -8.75 -1.48
N LEU A 11 -12.35 -8.47 -2.12
CA LEU A 11 -11.03 -8.67 -1.53
C LEU A 11 -10.71 -7.59 -0.49
N TYR A 12 -11.11 -6.33 -0.76
CA TYR A 12 -11.06 -5.27 0.25
C TYR A 12 -11.93 -5.59 1.47
N LEU A 13 -13.17 -6.04 1.24
CA LEU A 13 -14.08 -6.44 2.32
C LEU A 13 -13.55 -7.63 3.12
N PHE A 14 -12.92 -8.58 2.43
CA PHE A 14 -12.29 -9.73 3.07
C PHE A 14 -11.18 -9.30 4.03
N PHE A 15 -10.24 -8.45 3.59
CA PHE A 15 -9.17 -7.97 4.48
C PHE A 15 -9.71 -7.16 5.66
N LEU A 16 -10.68 -6.29 5.42
CA LEU A 16 -11.33 -5.52 6.48
C LEU A 16 -11.97 -6.46 7.53
N PHE A 17 -12.72 -7.47 7.08
CA PHE A 17 -13.33 -8.45 7.98
C PHE A 17 -12.30 -9.26 8.76
N VAL A 18 -11.22 -9.70 8.11
CA VAL A 18 -10.14 -10.45 8.74
C VAL A 18 -9.45 -9.60 9.82
N GLU A 19 -9.13 -8.33 9.53
CA GLU A 19 -8.52 -7.42 10.51
C GLU A 19 -9.43 -7.22 11.74
N ILE A 20 -10.73 -6.97 11.55
CA ILE A 20 -11.70 -6.85 12.65
C ILE A 20 -11.75 -8.14 13.46
N LEU A 21 -11.83 -9.30 12.80
CA LEU A 21 -11.91 -10.59 13.46
C LEU A 21 -10.67 -10.86 14.31
N ILE A 22 -9.47 -10.60 13.76
CA ILE A 22 -8.20 -10.74 14.48
C ILE A 22 -8.20 -9.82 15.69
N SER A 23 -8.64 -8.56 15.56
CA SER A 23 -8.68 -7.62 16.68
C SER A 23 -9.62 -8.08 17.81
N ILE A 24 -10.80 -8.58 17.48
CA ILE A 24 -11.74 -9.15 18.48
C ILE A 24 -11.11 -10.35 19.19
N VAL A 25 -10.46 -11.25 18.44
CA VAL A 25 -9.76 -12.41 19.01
C VAL A 25 -8.62 -11.95 19.92
N THR A 26 -7.79 -11.00 19.49
CA THR A 26 -6.70 -10.49 20.33
C THR A 26 -7.22 -9.83 21.60
N GLN A 27 -8.32 -9.10 21.54
CA GLN A 27 -8.93 -8.53 22.74
C GLN A 27 -9.44 -9.63 23.68
N GLY A 28 -10.11 -10.66 23.16
CA GLY A 28 -10.60 -11.77 23.99
C GLY A 28 -9.50 -12.59 24.67
N LEU A 29 -8.30 -12.64 24.07
CA LEU A 29 -7.14 -13.35 24.62
C LEU A 29 -6.31 -12.51 25.59
N PHE A 30 -6.15 -11.21 25.33
CA PHE A 30 -5.21 -10.35 26.06
C PHE A 30 -5.87 -9.36 27.02
N ALA A 31 -7.14 -8.99 26.83
CA ALA A 31 -7.83 -8.05 27.71
C ALA A 31 -8.65 -8.77 28.78
N ARG A 32 -8.44 -8.39 30.05
CA ARG A 32 -9.23 -8.91 31.19
C ARG A 32 -10.68 -8.43 31.19
N ALA A 33 -10.94 -7.26 30.62
CA ALA A 33 -12.26 -6.65 30.55
C ALA A 33 -12.50 -6.08 29.15
N PHE A 34 -13.72 -6.27 28.64
CA PHE A 34 -14.11 -5.69 27.36
C PHE A 34 -14.31 -4.19 27.51
N SER A 35 -13.57 -3.41 26.74
CA SER A 35 -13.70 -1.97 26.66
C SER A 35 -13.56 -1.51 25.21
N LEU A 36 -14.35 -0.50 24.82
CA LEU A 36 -14.34 0.05 23.47
C LEU A 36 -12.98 0.66 23.12
N ILE A 37 -12.32 1.34 24.06
CA ILE A 37 -10.99 1.92 23.82
C ILE A 37 -9.94 0.82 23.61
N THR A 38 -10.03 -0.28 24.35
CA THR A 38 -9.13 -1.43 24.18
C THR A 38 -9.35 -2.08 22.81
N LEU A 39 -10.60 -2.22 22.36
CA LEU A 39 -10.90 -2.71 21.01
C LEU A 39 -10.29 -1.82 19.93
N ILE A 40 -10.47 -0.50 20.03
CA ILE A 40 -9.93 0.49 19.09
C ILE A 40 -8.40 0.41 19.05
N ASN A 41 -7.75 0.25 20.20
CA ASN A 41 -6.29 0.10 20.27
C ASN A 41 -5.80 -1.18 19.59
N HIS A 42 -6.44 -2.32 19.87
CA HIS A 42 -6.11 -3.58 19.18
C HIS A 42 -6.35 -3.49 17.67
N LEU A 43 -7.44 -2.84 17.25
CA LEU A 43 -7.74 -2.60 15.84
C LEU A 43 -6.70 -1.70 15.17
N SER A 44 -6.23 -0.67 15.86
CA SER A 44 -5.15 0.21 15.38
C SER A 44 -3.83 -0.55 15.21
N VAL A 45 -3.48 -1.42 16.17
CA VAL A 45 -2.24 -2.21 16.10
C VAL A 45 -2.31 -3.25 14.97
N VAL A 46 -3.41 -3.99 14.85
CA VAL A 46 -3.58 -5.02 13.82
C VAL A 46 -3.57 -4.41 12.42
N SER A 47 -4.27 -3.30 12.23
CA SER A 47 -4.29 -2.58 10.95
C SER A 47 -2.91 -2.02 10.60
N LEU A 48 -2.18 -1.46 11.56
CA LEU A 48 -0.81 -0.98 11.33
C LEU A 48 0.15 -2.11 10.95
N LEU A 49 0.07 -3.28 11.59
CA LEU A 49 0.89 -4.44 11.24
C LEU A 49 0.56 -4.93 9.82
N SER A 50 -0.72 -5.01 9.48
CA SER A 50 -1.21 -5.42 8.16
C SER A 50 -0.77 -4.45 7.06
N LEU A 51 -0.82 -3.14 7.34
CA LEU A 51 -0.33 -2.08 6.46
C LEU A 51 1.18 -2.22 6.20
N ASN A 52 1.97 -2.44 7.24
CA ASN A 52 3.42 -2.65 7.12
C ASN A 52 3.73 -3.89 6.27
N LEU A 53 3.03 -5.01 6.49
CA LEU A 53 3.17 -6.22 5.67
C LEU A 53 2.82 -5.94 4.20
N GLY A 54 1.73 -5.22 3.94
CA GLY A 54 1.34 -4.81 2.59
C GLY A 54 2.42 -3.96 1.91
N LEU A 55 3.00 -3.01 2.65
CA LEU A 55 4.06 -2.14 2.14
C LEU A 55 5.36 -2.90 1.85
N ILE A 56 5.76 -3.83 2.72
CA ILE A 56 6.92 -4.71 2.50
C ILE A 56 6.72 -5.53 1.23
N ILE A 57 5.54 -6.13 1.05
CA ILE A 57 5.18 -6.88 -0.15
C ILE A 57 5.27 -5.97 -1.39
N PHE A 58 4.76 -4.74 -1.30
CA PHE A 58 4.82 -3.76 -2.39
C PHE A 58 6.26 -3.38 -2.77
N ILE A 59 7.14 -3.24 -1.78
CA ILE A 59 8.57 -2.99 -1.99
C ILE A 59 9.23 -4.18 -2.71
N ILE A 60 9.02 -5.41 -2.23
CA ILE A 60 9.61 -6.63 -2.81
C ILE A 60 9.14 -6.86 -4.25
N GLN A 61 7.88 -6.50 -4.57
CA GLN A 61 7.34 -6.59 -5.93
C GLN A 61 7.90 -5.52 -6.90
N GLY A 62 8.85 -4.69 -6.47
CA GLY A 62 9.40 -3.60 -7.28
C GLY A 62 8.44 -2.42 -7.42
N GLY A 63 7.40 -2.32 -6.59
CA GLY A 63 6.42 -1.24 -6.69
C GLY A 63 6.99 0.13 -6.33
N PHE A 64 7.65 0.23 -5.17
CA PHE A 64 8.12 1.49 -4.60
C PHE A 64 9.40 2.00 -5.26
N PHE A 65 10.43 1.16 -5.35
CA PHE A 65 11.74 1.56 -5.85
C PHE A 65 11.72 1.92 -7.34
N ASP A 66 10.99 1.18 -8.19
CA ASP A 66 10.86 1.50 -9.62
C ASP A 66 10.20 2.88 -9.83
N GLY A 67 9.17 3.19 -9.03
CA GLY A 67 8.49 4.48 -9.05
C GLY A 67 9.40 5.63 -8.61
N MET A 68 10.21 5.42 -7.57
CA MET A 68 11.20 6.40 -7.12
C MET A 68 12.29 6.62 -8.17
N THR A 69 12.87 5.55 -8.72
CA THR A 69 13.91 5.66 -9.76
C THR A 69 13.39 6.39 -11.00
N TYR A 70 12.15 6.11 -11.42
CA TYR A 70 11.52 6.84 -12.51
C TYR A 70 11.37 8.34 -12.19
N SER A 71 10.90 8.66 -10.99
CA SER A 71 10.70 10.04 -10.55
C SER A 71 12.02 10.81 -10.51
N PHE A 72 13.07 10.23 -9.94
CA PHE A 72 14.41 10.85 -9.92
C PHE A 72 15.00 11.03 -11.31
N LYS A 73 14.88 10.03 -12.20
CA LYS A 73 15.35 10.15 -13.59
C LYS A 73 14.60 11.25 -14.34
N ARG A 74 13.29 11.36 -14.14
CA ARG A 74 12.46 12.42 -14.73
C ARG A 74 12.91 13.80 -14.28
N VAL A 75 13.16 13.98 -12.97
CA VAL A 75 13.64 15.25 -12.41
C VAL A 75 15.05 15.57 -12.91
N ALA A 76 15.97 14.59 -12.91
CA ALA A 76 17.33 14.77 -13.41
C ALA A 76 17.35 15.24 -14.88
N ARG A 77 16.49 14.67 -15.74
CA ARG A 77 16.33 15.11 -17.13
C ARG A 77 15.76 16.53 -17.23
N ALA A 78 14.77 16.87 -16.40
CA ALA A 78 14.21 18.23 -16.39
C ALA A 78 15.25 19.28 -16.02
N ILE A 79 16.15 18.97 -15.08
CA ILE A 79 17.27 19.84 -14.69
C ILE A 79 18.29 19.95 -15.82
N ARG A 80 18.71 18.83 -16.44
CA ARG A 80 19.69 18.85 -17.55
C ARG A 80 19.16 19.56 -18.80
N LYS A 81 17.89 19.38 -19.14
CA LYS A 81 17.23 20.11 -20.25
C LYS A 81 17.34 21.62 -20.08
N LYS A 82 17.28 22.11 -18.83
CA LYS A 82 17.43 23.52 -18.50
C LYS A 82 18.88 24.03 -18.59
N GLN A 83 19.87 23.15 -18.41
CA GLN A 83 21.29 23.53 -18.34
C GLN A 83 22.06 23.36 -19.67
N LEU A 84 21.79 22.29 -20.43
CA LEU A 84 22.62 21.86 -21.57
C LEU A 84 21.93 22.02 -22.94
N GLY A 85 20.67 22.48 -22.97
CA GLY A 85 19.89 22.56 -24.20
C GLY A 85 19.28 21.22 -24.62
N GLN A 86 18.34 21.29 -25.57
CA GLN A 86 17.37 20.23 -25.85
C GLN A 86 18.00 18.97 -26.50
N GLN A 87 19.12 19.12 -27.21
CA GLN A 87 19.76 18.06 -28.00
C GLN A 87 20.52 17.03 -27.15
N GLU A 88 21.20 17.44 -26.07
CA GLU A 88 21.93 16.51 -25.19
C GLU A 88 21.00 15.75 -24.23
N ALA A 89 19.85 16.35 -23.88
CA ALA A 89 18.84 15.72 -23.02
C ALA A 89 18.00 14.65 -23.76
N GLU A 90 17.92 14.71 -25.09
CA GLU A 90 17.26 13.72 -25.96
C GLU A 90 18.21 12.62 -26.46
N ALA A 91 19.53 12.83 -26.41
CA ALA A 91 20.53 11.84 -26.82
C ALA A 91 20.63 10.62 -25.87
N GLU A 92 20.07 10.72 -24.66
CA GLU A 92 20.00 9.62 -23.70
C GLU A 92 18.76 8.74 -23.98
N ALA A 93 18.95 7.42 -24.07
CA ALA A 93 17.92 6.43 -24.44
C ALA A 93 16.51 6.80 -23.96
N PRO A 94 15.49 6.76 -24.84
CA PRO A 94 14.14 7.18 -24.49
C PRO A 94 13.66 6.40 -23.25
N LEU A 95 13.02 7.08 -22.30
CA LEU A 95 12.46 6.41 -21.10
C LEU A 95 11.57 5.21 -21.46
N ALA A 96 11.05 5.18 -22.69
CA ALA A 96 10.29 4.09 -23.29
C ALA A 96 11.07 2.77 -23.47
N GLU A 97 12.39 2.79 -23.65
CA GLU A 97 13.22 1.58 -23.81
C GLU A 97 13.56 0.88 -22.50
N MET A 98 13.37 1.55 -21.36
CA MET A 98 13.33 0.86 -20.07
C MET A 98 12.00 0.15 -19.99
N LYS A 99 11.94 -1.04 -20.62
CA LYS A 99 10.87 -2.03 -20.49
C LYS A 99 10.40 -2.03 -19.04
N HIS A 100 9.31 -1.30 -18.78
CA HIS A 100 8.65 -1.34 -17.50
C HIS A 100 8.43 -2.81 -17.23
N ARG A 101 8.98 -3.31 -16.13
CA ARG A 101 8.63 -4.63 -15.64
C ARG A 101 7.15 -4.53 -15.38
N ASP A 102 6.35 -5.02 -16.34
CA ASP A 102 4.93 -4.70 -16.44
C ASP A 102 4.31 -4.90 -15.06
N GLY A 103 3.63 -3.87 -14.57
CA GLY A 103 2.89 -3.95 -13.31
C GLY A 103 1.81 -5.04 -13.30
N SER A 104 1.63 -5.75 -14.43
CA SER A 104 0.81 -6.95 -14.60
C SER A 104 1.23 -8.13 -13.71
N GLN A 105 2.46 -8.15 -13.20
CA GLN A 105 2.95 -9.17 -12.26
C GLN A 105 2.94 -8.72 -10.79
N ARG A 106 2.20 -7.65 -10.48
CA ARG A 106 1.89 -7.31 -9.09
C ARG A 106 0.81 -8.24 -8.57
N TRP A 107 0.95 -8.71 -7.34
CA TRP A 107 -0.06 -9.59 -6.79
C TRP A 107 -1.35 -8.78 -6.58
N PRO A 108 -2.51 -9.27 -7.05
CA PRO A 108 -3.78 -8.54 -6.97
C PRO A 108 -4.24 -8.29 -5.51
N ILE A 109 -3.55 -8.90 -4.55
CA ILE A 109 -3.80 -8.85 -3.11
C ILE A 109 -3.15 -7.64 -2.45
N THR A 110 -2.03 -7.14 -2.99
CA THR A 110 -1.21 -6.10 -2.33
C THR A 110 -1.95 -4.78 -2.17
N TRP A 111 -2.67 -4.34 -3.20
CA TRP A 111 -3.44 -3.09 -3.15
C TRP A 111 -4.64 -3.15 -2.19
N PRO A 112 -5.46 -4.22 -2.22
CA PRO A 112 -6.50 -4.44 -1.23
C PRO A 112 -6.00 -4.37 0.21
N LEU A 113 -4.92 -5.09 0.52
CA LEU A 113 -4.32 -5.10 1.86
C LEU A 113 -3.89 -3.68 2.28
N ILE A 114 -3.07 -2.99 1.47
CA ILE A 114 -2.55 -1.67 1.83
C ILE A 114 -3.69 -0.67 2.07
N LEU A 115 -4.64 -0.58 1.13
CA LEU A 115 -5.70 0.43 1.20
C LEU A 115 -6.73 0.11 2.29
N SER A 116 -7.08 -1.17 2.50
CA SER A 116 -7.99 -1.53 3.59
C SER A 116 -7.36 -1.25 4.94
N SER A 117 -6.10 -1.68 5.14
CA SER A 117 -5.40 -1.47 6.41
C SER A 117 -5.13 0.01 6.66
N LEU A 118 -4.78 0.79 5.63
CA LEU A 118 -4.59 2.24 5.76
C LEU A 118 -5.88 2.95 6.15
N LEU A 119 -6.99 2.63 5.47
CA LEU A 119 -8.30 3.22 5.78
C LEU A 119 -8.69 2.88 7.23
N LEU A 120 -8.58 1.61 7.61
CA LEU A 120 -8.93 1.16 8.95
C LEU A 120 -8.06 1.86 10.00
N PHE A 121 -6.74 1.87 9.82
CA PHE A 121 -5.80 2.55 10.72
C PHE A 121 -6.11 4.03 10.90
N VAL A 122 -6.33 4.77 9.80
CA VAL A 122 -6.67 6.19 9.87
C VAL A 122 -7.98 6.40 10.61
N THR A 123 -9.01 5.59 10.32
CA THR A 123 -10.29 5.71 11.03
C THR A 123 -10.16 5.41 12.51
N THR A 124 -9.37 4.41 12.91
CA THR A 124 -9.21 4.06 14.33
C THR A 124 -8.40 5.10 15.08
N VAL A 125 -7.38 5.70 14.45
CA VAL A 125 -6.63 6.83 15.04
C VAL A 125 -7.54 8.05 15.22
N LEU A 126 -8.33 8.40 14.20
CA LEU A 126 -9.27 9.53 14.30
C LEU A 126 -10.32 9.30 15.39
N ILE A 127 -10.87 8.09 15.49
CA ILE A 127 -11.81 7.73 16.55
C ILE A 127 -11.11 7.78 17.91
N SER A 128 -9.89 7.25 18.02
CA SER A 128 -9.12 7.26 19.26
C SER A 128 -8.77 8.66 19.75
N LEU A 129 -8.68 9.66 18.87
CA LEU A 129 -8.46 11.06 19.25
C LEU A 129 -9.73 11.74 19.77
N ALA A 130 -10.91 11.18 19.48
CA ALA A 130 -12.20 11.70 19.92
C ALA A 130 -12.64 11.16 21.29
N PHE A 131 -11.89 10.21 21.86
CA PHE A 131 -12.08 9.65 23.20
C PHE A 131 -11.00 10.17 24.15
#